data_AF-A0A4Y2D553-F1
#
_entry.id   AF-A0A4Y2D553-F1
#
_cell.length_a   1.000
_cell.length_b   1.000
_cell.length_c   1.000
_cell.angle_alpha   90.00
_cell.angle_beta   90.00
_cell.angle_gamma   90.00
#
_symmetry.space_group_name_H-M   'P 1'
#
loop_
_entity.id
_entity.type
_entity.pdbx_description
1 polymer ?
#
loop_
_entity_poly.entity_id
_entity_poly.type
_entity_poly.pdbx_seq_one_letter_code
_entity_poly.pdbx_strand_id
1 'polypeptide(L)'
;MALSSGTASPVSLPPVPWWDGELESQRKKTRALRARFQRYRNPTERPLRRQIYKREEARYKYLIKLKSRRCFEIYCTEISKIHPFKLPYKLAAGKIRTATIMQSVQKADGSYTTSMEDTVTTIVARLFPLEHSHSETLAQREVRRLVTEYNGTELPPPFPYGKSRESLNKWRLERLRGSMDSRWKFSG
;
A
#
# COMPACT_ATOMS: atom_id res chain seq x y z
N MET A 1 -18.57 56.05 -23.17
CA MET A 1 -18.65 55.40 -21.84
C MET A 1 -17.91 54.06 -21.96
N ALA A 2 -16.82 53.89 -21.21
CA ALA A 2 -15.95 52.72 -21.30
C ALA A 2 -16.60 51.51 -20.59
N LEU A 3 -16.64 50.36 -21.28
CA LEU A 3 -17.06 49.10 -20.70
C LEU A 3 -15.92 48.57 -19.82
N SER A 4 -16.11 48.61 -18.51
CA SER A 4 -15.22 48.03 -17.52
C SER A 4 -15.25 46.50 -17.64
N SER A 5 -14.22 45.93 -18.23
CA SER A 5 -13.96 44.49 -18.22
C SER A 5 -13.52 44.10 -16.82
N GLY A 6 -14.43 43.45 -16.07
CA GLY A 6 -14.13 42.84 -14.79
C GLY A 6 -13.05 41.76 -14.94
N THR A 7 -11.86 42.05 -14.43
CA THR A 7 -10.77 41.07 -14.29
C THR A 7 -11.15 40.10 -13.18
N ALA A 8 -11.60 38.91 -13.57
CA ALA A 8 -11.76 37.80 -12.65
C ALA A 8 -10.37 37.47 -12.05
N SER A 9 -10.18 37.79 -10.77
CA SER A 9 -8.97 37.41 -10.04
C SER A 9 -8.82 35.89 -10.09
N PRO A 10 -7.60 35.35 -10.33
CA PRO A 10 -7.38 33.92 -10.32
C PRO A 10 -7.57 33.43 -8.88
N VAL A 11 -8.73 32.83 -8.62
CA VAL A 11 -9.03 32.18 -7.34
C VAL A 11 -8.00 31.08 -7.18
N SER A 12 -7.05 31.27 -6.26
CA SER A 12 -6.05 30.24 -5.92
C SER A 12 -6.80 29.02 -5.42
N LEU A 13 -6.96 28.00 -6.27
CA LEU A 13 -7.61 26.77 -5.87
C LEU A 13 -6.77 26.12 -4.76
N PRO A 14 -7.40 25.68 -3.66
CA PRO A 14 -6.67 25.01 -2.59
C PRO A 14 -5.95 23.76 -3.16
N PRO A 15 -4.78 23.38 -2.60
CA PRO A 15 -3.99 22.23 -3.07
C PRO A 15 -4.77 20.91 -3.12
N VAL A 16 -5.91 20.84 -2.43
CA VAL A 16 -6.81 19.69 -2.37
C VAL A 16 -8.23 20.18 -2.69
N PRO A 17 -8.90 19.65 -3.74
CA PRO A 17 -10.17 20.19 -4.24
C PRO A 17 -11.35 20.18 -3.25
N TRP A 18 -11.30 19.33 -2.23
CA TRP A 18 -12.32 19.23 -1.19
C TRP A 18 -11.98 19.97 0.11
N TRP A 19 -10.81 20.64 0.17
CA TRP A 19 -10.37 21.37 1.35
C TRP A 19 -10.88 22.81 1.31
N ASP A 20 -11.78 23.15 2.22
CA ASP A 20 -12.42 24.47 2.29
C ASP A 20 -12.09 25.22 3.59
N GLY A 21 -12.47 26.49 3.65
CA GLY A 21 -12.29 27.33 4.85
C GLY A 21 -13.04 26.82 6.08
N GLU A 22 -14.13 26.08 5.89
CA GLU A 22 -14.89 25.43 6.96
C GLU A 22 -14.05 24.31 7.61
N LEU A 23 -13.43 23.44 6.81
CA LEU A 23 -12.53 22.39 7.27
C LEU A 23 -11.30 22.95 7.97
N GLU A 24 -10.71 24.02 7.44
CA GLU A 24 -9.56 24.66 8.07
C GLU A 24 -9.94 25.30 9.42
N SER A 25 -11.10 25.95 9.50
CA SER A 25 -11.64 26.51 10.75
C SER A 25 -11.91 25.40 11.78
N GLN A 26 -12.54 24.31 11.37
CA GLN A 26 -12.82 23.17 12.25
C GLN A 26 -11.52 22.46 12.70
N ARG A 27 -10.52 22.36 11.83
CA ARG A 27 -9.19 21.83 12.16
C ARG A 27 -8.50 22.69 13.22
N LYS A 28 -8.49 24.02 13.03
CA LYS A 28 -7.94 24.97 14.03
C LYS A 28 -8.66 24.84 15.37
N LYS A 29 -9.99 24.79 15.37
CA LYS A 29 -10.82 24.58 16.58
C LYS A 29 -10.47 23.28 17.29
N THR A 30 -10.42 22.17 16.55
CA THR A 30 -10.11 20.84 17.10
C THR A 30 -8.71 20.78 17.69
N ARG A 31 -7.71 21.38 17.02
CA ARG A 31 -6.34 21.49 17.52
C ARG A 31 -6.26 22.31 18.81
N ALA A 32 -6.95 23.45 18.85
CA ALA A 32 -6.99 24.29 20.06
C ALA A 32 -7.61 23.54 21.25
N LEU A 33 -8.71 22.80 21.04
CA LEU A 33 -9.34 21.99 22.08
C LEU A 33 -8.46 20.83 22.56
N ARG A 34 -7.78 20.13 21.63
CA ARG A 34 -6.82 19.09 21.98
C ARG A 34 -5.68 19.65 22.84
N ALA A 35 -5.11 20.80 22.45
CA ALA A 35 -4.05 21.45 23.22
C ALA A 35 -4.52 21.87 24.61
N ARG A 36 -5.71 22.46 24.73
CA ARG A 36 -6.32 22.82 26.02
C ARG A 36 -6.55 21.60 26.92
N PHE A 37 -7.06 20.51 26.36
CA PHE A 37 -7.24 19.24 27.09
C PHE A 37 -5.90 18.67 27.57
N GLN A 38 -4.88 18.64 26.71
CA GLN A 38 -3.56 18.09 27.05
C GLN A 38 -2.83 18.89 28.13
N ARG A 39 -2.97 20.23 28.12
CA ARG A 39 -2.35 21.11 29.13
C ARG A 39 -3.05 21.05 30.49
N TYR A 40 -4.27 20.50 30.57
CA TYR A 40 -5.07 20.53 31.78
C TYR A 40 -4.71 19.38 32.75
N ARG A 41 -4.41 19.73 34.00
CA ARG A 41 -3.90 18.79 35.03
C ARG A 41 -4.95 18.35 36.06
N ASN A 42 -5.99 19.16 36.32
CA ASN A 42 -7.01 18.82 37.33
C ASN A 42 -7.86 17.61 36.86
N PRO A 43 -7.90 16.50 37.63
CA PRO A 43 -8.57 15.27 37.23
C PRO A 43 -10.10 15.39 37.14
N THR A 44 -10.72 16.29 37.91
CA THR A 44 -12.19 16.40 38.02
C THR A 44 -12.83 17.00 36.78
N GLU A 45 -12.24 18.05 36.19
CA GLU A 45 -12.79 18.69 34.97
C GLU A 45 -12.15 18.17 33.66
N ARG A 46 -11.07 17.39 33.76
CA ARG A 46 -10.43 16.73 32.61
C ARG A 46 -11.40 15.88 31.77
N PRO A 47 -12.34 15.08 32.34
CA PRO A 47 -13.31 14.33 31.53
C PRO A 47 -14.23 15.25 30.71
N LEU A 48 -14.71 16.37 31.29
CA LEU A 48 -15.54 17.34 30.57
C LEU A 48 -14.80 17.93 29.36
N ARG A 49 -13.55 18.34 29.55
CA ARG A 49 -12.71 18.88 28.46
C ARG A 49 -12.42 17.82 27.39
N ARG A 50 -12.21 16.56 27.80
CA ARG A 50 -12.06 15.42 26.88
C ARG A 50 -13.31 15.23 26.03
N GLN A 51 -14.50 15.29 26.64
CA GLN A 51 -15.78 15.15 25.93
C GLN A 51 -15.97 16.24 24.87
N ILE A 52 -15.68 17.50 25.21
CA ILE A 52 -15.76 18.63 24.28
C ILE A 52 -14.82 18.44 23.09
N TYR A 53 -13.55 18.10 23.35
CA TYR A 53 -12.58 17.81 22.29
C TYR A 53 -13.05 16.64 21.41
N LYS A 54 -13.50 15.53 22.01
CA LYS A 54 -13.91 14.33 21.27
C LYS A 54 -15.12 14.59 20.37
N ARG A 55 -16.08 15.39 20.83
CA ARG A 55 -17.22 15.84 20.03
C ARG A 55 -16.77 16.61 18.79
N GLU A 56 -15.88 17.58 18.95
CA GLU A 56 -15.38 18.40 17.84
C GLU A 56 -14.46 17.63 16.90
N GLU A 57 -13.68 16.69 17.42
CA GLU A 57 -12.89 15.74 16.64
C GLU A 57 -13.78 14.84 15.78
N ALA A 58 -14.88 14.31 16.34
CA ALA A 58 -15.85 13.52 15.58
C ALA A 58 -16.48 14.35 14.46
N ARG A 59 -16.88 15.60 14.75
CA ARG A 59 -17.40 16.54 13.75
C ARG A 59 -16.38 16.81 12.63
N TYR A 60 -15.12 17.03 12.98
CA TYR A 60 -14.04 17.25 12.01
C TYR A 60 -13.85 16.04 11.09
N LYS A 61 -13.78 14.83 11.67
CA LYS A 61 -13.67 13.57 10.90
C LYS A 61 -14.86 13.35 9.97
N TYR A 62 -16.06 13.65 10.45
CA TYR A 62 -17.28 13.59 9.65
C TYR A 62 -17.21 14.54 8.46
N LEU A 63 -16.83 15.81 8.68
CA LEU A 63 -16.70 16.80 7.61
C LEU A 63 -15.68 16.39 6.56
N ILE A 64 -14.53 15.83 6.95
CA ILE A 64 -13.54 15.31 6.00
C ILE A 64 -14.19 14.25 5.10
N LYS A 65 -14.83 13.24 5.69
CA LYS A 65 -15.47 12.16 4.93
C LYS A 65 -16.56 12.68 4.00
N LEU A 66 -17.38 13.61 4.47
CA LEU A 66 -18.49 14.18 3.70
C LEU A 66 -17.96 14.97 2.50
N LYS A 67 -17.01 15.88 2.72
CA LYS A 67 -16.48 16.75 1.67
C LYS A 67 -15.63 15.97 0.67
N SER A 68 -14.81 15.02 1.14
CA SER A 68 -14.03 14.15 0.25
C SER A 68 -14.94 13.28 -0.62
N ARG A 69 -16.00 12.70 -0.05
CA ARG A 69 -16.97 11.91 -0.80
C ARG A 69 -17.69 12.75 -1.84
N ARG A 70 -18.20 13.92 -1.45
CA ARG A 70 -18.90 14.84 -2.38
C ARG A 70 -18.01 15.26 -3.54
N CYS A 71 -16.75 15.58 -3.28
CA CYS A 71 -15.79 15.92 -4.33
C CYS A 71 -15.54 14.74 -5.28
N PHE A 72 -15.42 13.52 -4.73
CA PHE A 72 -15.29 12.32 -5.54
C PHE A 72 -16.53 12.04 -6.39
N GLU A 73 -17.74 12.21 -5.83
CA GLU A 73 -19.00 12.10 -6.58
C GLU A 73 -19.04 13.09 -7.75
N ILE A 74 -18.71 14.37 -7.51
CA ILE A 74 -18.61 15.40 -8.56
C ILE A 74 -17.59 14.97 -9.62
N TYR A 75 -16.39 14.56 -9.21
CA TYR A 75 -15.35 14.09 -10.13
C TYR A 75 -15.82 12.92 -11.00
N CYS A 76 -16.49 11.92 -10.40
CA CYS A 76 -17.06 10.80 -11.14
C CYS A 76 -18.11 11.27 -12.14
N THR A 77 -18.98 12.21 -11.77
CA THR A 77 -19.98 12.75 -12.71
C THR A 77 -19.32 13.48 -13.89
N GLU A 78 -18.28 14.29 -13.66
CA GLU A 78 -17.58 15.03 -14.72
C GLU A 78 -16.79 14.08 -15.64
N ILE A 79 -16.08 13.09 -15.08
CA ILE A 79 -15.37 12.10 -15.90
C ILE A 79 -16.32 11.23 -16.70
N SER A 80 -17.47 10.87 -16.13
CA SER A 80 -18.44 10.05 -16.85
C SER A 80 -19.01 10.78 -18.07
N LYS A 81 -19.10 12.12 -18.03
CA LYS A 81 -19.48 12.94 -19.20
C LYS A 81 -18.41 12.90 -20.29
N ILE A 82 -17.13 12.99 -19.92
CA ILE A 82 -16.02 13.08 -20.89
C ILE A 82 -15.63 11.71 -21.44
N HIS A 83 -15.59 10.70 -20.58
CA HIS A 83 -15.08 9.38 -20.89
C HIS A 83 -15.86 8.27 -20.15
N PRO A 84 -17.12 8.01 -20.53
CA PRO A 84 -18.02 7.11 -19.81
C PRO A 84 -17.45 5.70 -19.63
N PHE A 85 -16.65 5.21 -20.58
CA PHE A 85 -16.10 3.85 -20.54
C PHE A 85 -14.62 3.74 -20.20
N LYS A 86 -13.86 4.85 -20.09
CA LYS A 86 -12.40 4.77 -19.90
C LYS A 86 -12.02 4.21 -18.53
N LEU A 87 -12.69 4.66 -17.46
CA LEU A 87 -12.43 4.18 -16.11
C LEU A 87 -13.00 2.76 -15.90
N PRO A 88 -14.27 2.45 -16.26
CA PRO A 88 -14.78 1.08 -16.22
C PRO A 88 -13.93 0.08 -17.02
N TYR A 89 -13.49 0.46 -18.22
CA TYR A 89 -12.63 -0.38 -19.05
C TYR A 89 -11.27 -0.64 -18.37
N LYS A 90 -10.62 0.39 -17.81
CA LYS A 90 -9.34 0.21 -17.10
C LYS A 90 -9.49 -0.66 -15.86
N LEU A 91 -10.60 -0.54 -15.13
CA LEU A 91 -10.92 -1.38 -13.99
C LEU A 91 -11.14 -2.85 -14.41
N ALA A 92 -12.02 -3.09 -15.38
CA ALA A 92 -12.33 -4.43 -15.86
C ALA A 92 -11.14 -5.14 -16.52
N ALA A 93 -10.33 -4.40 -17.28
CA ALA A 93 -9.14 -4.93 -17.93
C ALA A 93 -7.92 -5.02 -17.00
N GLY A 94 -8.05 -4.64 -15.72
CA GLY A 94 -6.93 -4.64 -14.76
C GLY A 94 -5.78 -3.70 -15.16
N LYS A 95 -6.03 -2.70 -16.00
CA LYS A 95 -5.01 -1.77 -16.55
C LYS A 95 -4.72 -0.58 -15.63
N ILE A 96 -5.25 -0.59 -14.40
CA ILE A 96 -4.86 0.37 -13.37
C ILE A 96 -3.51 -0.06 -12.81
N ARG A 97 -2.45 0.66 -13.17
CA ARG A 97 -1.13 0.46 -12.58
C ARG A 97 -1.21 0.83 -11.10
N THR A 98 -1.19 -0.17 -10.23
CA THR A 98 -0.84 0.04 -8.82
C THR A 98 0.64 0.37 -8.78
N ALA A 99 1.01 1.48 -8.15
CA ALA A 99 2.42 1.76 -7.90
C ALA A 99 3.00 0.58 -7.10
N THR A 100 4.06 -0.03 -7.60
CA THR A 100 4.83 -1.03 -6.85
C THR A 100 5.51 -0.31 -5.69
N ILE A 101 4.86 -0.26 -4.54
CA ILE A 101 5.45 0.28 -3.32
C ILE A 101 6.25 -0.87 -2.69
N MET A 102 7.56 -0.89 -2.93
CA MET A 102 8.45 -1.76 -2.17
C MET A 102 8.63 -1.18 -0.77
N GLN A 103 8.31 -1.98 0.25
CA GLN A 103 8.54 -1.62 1.64
C GLN A 103 10.05 -1.76 1.95
N SER A 104 10.54 -0.93 2.86
CA SER A 104 11.93 -1.05 3.33
C SER A 104 12.11 -2.39 4.05
N VAL A 105 13.27 -3.02 3.82
CA VAL A 105 13.66 -4.29 4.42
C VAL A 105 14.72 -4.02 5.48
N GLN A 106 14.69 -4.79 6.57
CA GLN A 106 15.70 -4.70 7.61
C GLN A 106 16.95 -5.47 7.18
N LYS A 107 18.10 -4.80 7.23
CA LYS A 107 19.42 -5.37 6.97
C LYS A 107 19.92 -6.17 8.17
N ALA A 108 20.98 -6.95 7.98
CA ALA A 108 21.61 -7.74 9.04
C ALA A 108 22.21 -6.88 10.17
N ASP A 109 22.54 -5.61 9.88
CA ASP A 109 23.04 -4.63 10.85
C ASP A 109 21.92 -3.95 11.68
N GLY A 110 20.66 -4.31 11.43
CA GLY A 110 19.49 -3.75 12.11
C GLY A 110 18.95 -2.45 11.49
N SER A 111 19.62 -1.87 10.49
CA SER A 111 19.16 -0.69 9.76
C SER A 111 18.12 -1.03 8.68
N TYR A 112 17.36 -0.04 8.20
CA TYR A 112 16.38 -0.22 7.14
C TYR A 112 16.90 0.29 5.80
N THR A 113 16.56 -0.41 4.72
CA THR A 113 16.88 0.02 3.35
C THR A 113 16.12 1.29 2.99
N THR A 114 16.82 2.25 2.41
CA THR A 114 16.26 3.55 1.99
C THR A 114 16.06 3.63 0.48
N SER A 115 16.80 2.85 -0.29
CA SER A 115 16.72 2.78 -1.75
C SER A 115 16.10 1.46 -2.22
N MET A 116 15.47 1.52 -3.39
CA MET A 116 14.93 0.37 -4.11
C MET A 116 16.03 -0.65 -4.44
N GLU A 117 17.18 -0.18 -4.94
CA GLU A 117 18.32 -1.04 -5.27
C GLU A 117 18.85 -1.77 -4.04
N ASP A 118 19.06 -1.03 -2.95
CA ASP A 118 19.50 -1.56 -1.66
C ASP A 118 18.54 -2.60 -1.09
N THR A 119 17.23 -2.38 -1.28
CA THR A 119 16.18 -3.34 -0.90
C THR A 119 16.29 -4.64 -1.70
N VAL A 120 16.43 -4.53 -3.03
CA VAL A 120 16.58 -5.70 -3.90
C VAL A 120 17.85 -6.47 -3.54
N THR A 121 18.98 -5.81 -3.41
CA THR A 121 20.26 -6.43 -3.08
C THR A 121 20.22 -7.14 -1.73
N THR A 122 19.58 -6.53 -0.73
CA THR A 122 19.40 -7.13 0.60
C THR A 122 18.53 -8.39 0.53
N ILE A 123 17.43 -8.35 -0.22
CA ILE A 123 16.55 -9.52 -0.41
C ILE A 123 17.32 -10.65 -1.12
N VAL A 124 18.00 -10.33 -2.23
CA VAL A 124 18.74 -11.32 -3.03
C VAL A 124 19.85 -11.96 -2.20
N ALA A 125 20.67 -11.16 -1.51
CA ALA A 125 21.75 -11.68 -0.68
C ALA A 125 21.24 -12.59 0.45
N ARG A 126 20.04 -12.34 0.99
CA ARG A 126 19.47 -13.13 2.08
C ARG A 126 18.82 -14.43 1.60
N LEU A 127 18.11 -14.39 0.47
CA LEU A 127 17.41 -15.57 -0.08
C LEU A 127 18.32 -16.47 -0.91
N PHE A 128 19.35 -15.89 -1.53
CA PHE A 128 20.32 -16.58 -2.37
C PHE A 128 21.74 -16.28 -1.89
N PRO A 129 22.19 -16.91 -0.80
CA PRO A 129 23.56 -16.75 -0.32
C PRO A 129 24.55 -17.17 -1.42
N LEU A 130 25.64 -16.42 -1.58
CA LEU A 130 26.73 -16.81 -2.45
C LEU A 130 27.37 -18.10 -1.89
N GLU A 131 27.36 -19.16 -2.68
CA GLU A 131 28.00 -20.42 -2.31
C GLU A 131 29.53 -20.27 -2.34
N HIS A 132 30.19 -20.45 -1.20
CA HIS A 132 31.65 -20.47 -1.10
C HIS A 132 32.12 -21.91 -0.91
N SER A 133 33.06 -22.37 -1.76
CA SER A 133 33.61 -23.74 -1.74
C SER A 133 34.19 -24.15 -0.39
N HIS A 134 34.71 -23.19 0.38
CA HIS A 134 35.34 -23.43 1.68
C HIS A 134 34.35 -23.56 2.84
N SER A 135 33.11 -23.11 2.69
CA SER A 135 32.04 -23.27 3.69
C SER A 135 31.14 -24.47 3.41
N GLU A 136 31.47 -25.28 2.41
CA GLU A 136 30.70 -26.46 2.04
C GLU A 136 30.85 -27.57 3.08
N THR A 137 29.72 -28.15 3.47
CA THR A 137 29.69 -29.39 4.24
C THR A 137 30.13 -30.56 3.34
N LEU A 138 30.69 -31.62 3.91
CA LEU A 138 31.11 -32.83 3.16
C LEU A 138 30.01 -33.37 2.24
N ALA A 139 28.75 -33.37 2.69
CA ALA A 139 27.60 -33.80 1.89
C ALA A 139 27.34 -32.88 0.69
N GLN A 140 27.49 -31.55 0.85
CA GLN A 140 27.32 -30.58 -0.23
C GLN A 140 28.42 -30.72 -1.28
N ARG A 141 29.67 -30.89 -0.83
CA ARG A 141 30.82 -31.14 -1.69
C ARG A 141 30.65 -32.40 -2.51
N GLU A 142 30.14 -33.48 -1.89
CA GLU A 142 29.90 -34.74 -2.59
C GLU A 142 28.79 -34.60 -3.63
N VAL A 143 27.69 -33.90 -3.33
CA VAL A 143 26.64 -33.60 -4.33
C VAL A 143 27.20 -32.79 -5.49
N ARG A 144 28.01 -31.76 -5.24
CA ARG A 144 28.64 -30.94 -6.28
C ARG A 144 29.58 -31.78 -7.15
N ARG A 145 30.37 -32.67 -6.54
CA ARG A 145 31.23 -33.64 -7.23
C ARG A 145 30.41 -34.56 -8.13
N LEU A 146 29.37 -35.19 -7.59
CA LEU A 146 28.47 -36.07 -8.34
C LEU A 146 27.81 -35.38 -9.54
N VAL A 147 27.37 -34.12 -9.39
CA VAL A 147 26.78 -33.34 -10.47
C VAL A 147 27.80 -32.94 -11.53
N THR A 148 29.02 -32.58 -11.11
CA THR A 148 30.08 -32.10 -12.02
C THR A 148 30.71 -33.25 -12.81
N GLU A 149 30.89 -34.40 -12.16
CA GLU A 149 31.38 -35.64 -12.77
C GLU A 149 30.28 -36.43 -13.48
N TYR A 150 29.03 -35.95 -13.44
CA TYR A 150 27.93 -36.60 -14.15
C TYR A 150 28.16 -36.56 -15.66
N ASN A 151 28.53 -37.70 -16.22
CA ASN A 151 28.62 -37.93 -17.66
C ASN A 151 27.52 -38.91 -18.08
N GLY A 152 26.31 -38.40 -18.27
CA GLY A 152 25.17 -39.20 -18.69
C GLY A 152 25.20 -39.46 -20.19
N THR A 153 25.70 -40.62 -20.62
CA THR A 153 25.47 -41.15 -21.98
C THR A 153 24.08 -41.76 -22.17
N GLU A 154 23.35 -41.99 -21.08
CA GLU A 154 21.98 -42.49 -21.10
C GLU A 154 20.97 -41.34 -21.15
N LEU A 155 20.05 -41.40 -22.11
CA LEU A 155 18.93 -40.46 -22.19
C LEU A 155 18.10 -40.58 -20.90
N PRO A 156 17.79 -39.45 -20.23
CA PRO A 156 16.92 -39.49 -19.06
C PRO A 156 15.58 -40.12 -19.44
N PRO A 157 14.96 -40.91 -18.54
CA PRO A 157 13.66 -41.49 -18.81
C PRO A 157 12.66 -40.38 -19.17
N PRO A 158 11.76 -40.62 -20.14
CA PRO A 158 10.81 -39.62 -20.58
C PRO A 158 10.03 -39.06 -19.39
N PHE A 159 9.97 -37.74 -19.31
CA PHE A 159 9.36 -37.04 -18.18
C PHE A 159 7.92 -37.54 -18.01
N PRO A 160 7.53 -38.07 -16.83
CA PRO A 160 6.18 -38.58 -16.64
C PRO A 160 5.20 -37.40 -16.70
N TYR A 161 4.46 -37.31 -17.82
CA TYR A 161 3.54 -36.22 -18.16
C TYR A 161 2.48 -35.91 -17.07
N GLY A 162 2.23 -36.83 -16.13
CA GLY A 162 1.32 -36.64 -15.01
C GLY A 162 1.83 -35.74 -13.87
N LYS A 163 3.13 -35.78 -13.54
CA LYS A 163 3.65 -35.12 -12.32
C LYS A 163 3.70 -33.59 -12.40
N SER A 164 3.93 -33.03 -13.59
CA SER A 164 3.88 -31.57 -13.79
C SER A 164 2.47 -31.02 -13.58
N ARG A 165 1.48 -31.77 -14.05
CA ARG A 165 0.07 -31.38 -13.96
C ARG A 165 -0.45 -31.48 -12.53
N GLU A 166 -0.03 -32.52 -11.80
CA GLU A 166 -0.27 -32.66 -10.36
C GLU A 166 0.40 -31.56 -9.54
N SER A 167 1.66 -31.23 -9.84
CA SER A 167 2.41 -30.18 -9.15
C SER A 167 1.80 -28.79 -9.40
N LEU A 168 1.39 -28.51 -10.64
CA LEU A 168 0.66 -27.29 -11.00
C LEU A 168 -0.72 -27.23 -10.34
N ASN A 169 -1.44 -28.35 -10.27
CA ASN A 169 -2.72 -28.43 -9.58
C ASN A 169 -2.56 -28.23 -8.08
N LYS A 170 -1.53 -28.81 -7.46
CA LYS A 170 -1.20 -28.62 -6.05
C LYS A 170 -0.89 -27.14 -5.75
N TRP A 171 -0.03 -26.52 -6.55
CA TRP A 171 0.28 -25.09 -6.44
C TRP A 171 -0.95 -24.19 -6.66
N ARG A 172 -1.80 -24.53 -7.62
CA ARG A 172 -3.07 -23.82 -7.88
C ARG A 172 -4.02 -23.95 -6.67
N LEU A 173 -4.10 -25.12 -6.06
CA LEU A 173 -4.93 -25.38 -4.88
C LEU A 173 -4.40 -24.66 -3.62
N GLU A 174 -3.08 -24.61 -3.42
CA GLU A 174 -2.44 -23.85 -2.33
C GLU A 174 -2.65 -22.34 -2.48
N ARG A 175 -2.57 -21.81 -3.71
CA ARG A 175 -2.88 -20.40 -4.00
C ARG A 175 -4.35 -20.05 -3.74
N LEU A 176 -5.28 -20.96 -4.02
CA LEU A 176 -6.70 -20.77 -3.72
C LEU A 176 -6.98 -20.85 -2.20
N ARG A 177 -6.27 -21.71 -1.48
CA ARG A 177 -6.34 -21.82 -0.01
C ARG A 177 -5.85 -20.55 0.69
N GLY A 178 -4.74 -19.96 0.25
CA GLY A 178 -4.24 -18.68 0.80
C GLY A 178 -5.09 -17.45 0.43
N SER A 179 -5.84 -17.53 -0.68
CA SER A 179 -6.77 -16.47 -1.10
C SER A 179 -8.05 -16.41 -0.25
N MET A 180 -8.48 -17.54 0.33
CA MET A 180 -9.66 -17.59 1.21
C MET A 180 -9.35 -17.08 2.63
N ASP A 181 -8.13 -17.28 3.15
CA ASP A 181 -7.74 -16.79 4.49
C ASP A 181 -7.56 -15.26 4.56
N SER A 182 -7.34 -14.59 3.43
CA SER A 182 -7.12 -13.14 3.36
C SER A 182 -8.42 -12.34 3.27
N ARG A 183 -9.58 -12.98 3.12
CA ARG A 183 -10.87 -12.31 2.84
C ARG A 183 -11.77 -12.10 4.06
N TRP A 184 -11.43 -12.65 5.24
CA TRP A 184 -12.28 -12.59 6.45
C TRP A 184 -11.57 -12.09 7.71
N LYS A 185 -10.69 -11.09 7.59
CA LYS A 185 -10.17 -10.36 8.77
C LYS A 185 -10.48 -8.86 8.71
N PHE A 186 -11.77 -8.52 8.64
CA PHE A 186 -12.30 -7.24 9.10
C PHE A 186 -13.79 -7.39 9.43
N SER A 187 -14.07 -7.97 10.61
CA SER A 187 -15.31 -7.80 11.37
C SER A 187 -14.97 -8.12 12.84
N GLY A 188 -14.94 -7.09 13.67
CA GLY A 188 -14.56 -7.11 15.08
C GLY A 188 -14.17 -5.72 15.55
#